data_AF-A0A1H0YUR8-F1
#
_entry.id   AF-A0A1H0YUR8-F1
#
_cell.length_a   1.000
_cell.length_b   1.000
_cell.length_c   1.000
_cell.angle_alpha   90.00
_cell.angle_beta   90.00
_cell.angle_gamma   90.00
#
_symmetry.space_group_name_H-M   'P 1'
#
loop_
_entity.id
_entity.type
_entity.pdbx_description
1 polymer ?
#
loop_
_entity_poly.entity_id
_entity_poly.type
_entity_poly.pdbx_seq_one_letter_code
_entity_poly.pdbx_strand_id
1 'polypeptide(L)'
;MVPITAEITKEYKELYVKESGLGVESDEVFKNNLTNAYQYVIEHSDDFDITKDRTGKMLVFDRARYVRANASELFYQNFLPDLNSFGFKLAMERDTSAS
;
A
#
# COMPACT_ATOMS: atom_id res chain seq x y z
N MET A 1 2.70 1.50 -13.88
CA MET A 1 3.28 1.01 -12.62
C MET A 1 4.38 1.94 -12.15
N VAL A 2 4.14 2.71 -11.09
CA VAL A 2 5.21 3.45 -10.41
C VAL A 2 5.87 2.46 -9.44
N PRO A 3 7.18 2.20 -9.55
CA PRO A 3 7.85 1.27 -8.64
C PRO A 3 7.91 1.84 -7.23
N ILE A 4 7.87 0.96 -6.22
CA ILE A 4 8.11 1.35 -4.82
C ILE A 4 9.53 1.92 -4.70
N THR A 5 9.61 3.20 -4.34
CA THR A 5 10.90 3.91 -4.24
C THR A 5 11.54 3.75 -2.85
N ALA A 6 12.80 4.18 -2.73
CA ALA A 6 13.48 4.22 -1.45
C ALA A 6 12.79 5.17 -0.46
N GLU A 7 12.24 6.28 -0.95
CA GLU A 7 11.51 7.27 -0.15
C GLU A 7 10.22 6.68 0.41
N ILE A 8 9.43 5.98 -0.41
CA ILE A 8 8.20 5.30 0.06
C ILE A 8 8.54 4.23 1.10
N THR A 9 9.61 3.47 0.87
CA THR A 9 10.09 2.45 1.82
C THR A 9 10.48 3.08 3.14
N LYS A 10 11.20 4.21 3.10
CA LYS A 10 11.60 4.96 4.28
C LYS A 10 10.38 5.49 5.04
N GLU A 11 9.41 6.08 4.34
CA GLU A 11 8.19 6.63 4.92
C GLU A 11 7.38 5.54 5.66
N TYR A 12 7.25 4.35 5.05
CA TYR A 12 6.65 3.18 5.71
C TYR A 12 7.39 2.79 7.00
N LYS A 13 8.73 2.71 6.95
CA LYS A 13 9.54 2.34 8.10
C LYS A 13 9.40 3.34 9.24
N GLU A 14 9.41 4.64 8.96
CA GLU A 14 9.26 5.69 9.98
C GLU A 14 7.90 5.62 10.71
N LEU A 15 6.84 5.28 9.97
CA LEU A 15 5.50 5.12 10.53
C LEU A 15 5.37 3.84 11.36
N TYR A 16 5.78 2.69 10.83
CA TYR A 16 5.36 1.38 11.33
C TYR A 16 6.47 0.49 11.88
N VAL A 17 7.75 0.82 11.65
CA VAL A 17 8.89 0.03 12.12
C VAL A 17 9.60 0.82 13.21
N LYS A 18 9.41 0.41 14.47
CA LYS A 18 10.02 1.07 15.63
C LYS A 18 11.35 0.44 16.03
N GLU A 19 11.57 -0.81 15.64
CA GLU A 19 12.82 -1.52 15.91
C GLU A 19 13.93 -1.10 14.93
N SER A 20 15.18 -1.09 15.41
CA SER A 20 16.36 -0.90 14.58
C SER A 20 17.48 -1.84 15.02
N GLY A 21 18.37 -2.22 14.10
CA GLY A 21 19.52 -3.07 14.38
C GLY A 21 19.32 -4.56 14.03
N LEU A 22 20.06 -5.44 14.73
CA LEU A 22 20.07 -6.89 14.47
C LEU A 22 18.67 -7.50 14.67
N GLY A 23 18.23 -8.29 13.69
CA GLY A 23 16.92 -8.95 13.71
C GLY A 23 15.79 -8.16 13.05
N VAL A 24 16.04 -6.92 12.60
CA VAL A 24 15.10 -6.18 11.74
C VAL A 24 15.29 -6.61 10.28
N GLU A 25 14.19 -6.68 9.54
CA GLU A 25 14.20 -7.02 8.12
C GLU A 25 15.04 -6.03 7.30
N SER A 26 15.63 -6.50 6.20
CA SER A 26 16.40 -5.64 5.30
C SER A 26 15.48 -4.70 4.50
N ASP A 27 16.05 -3.62 3.97
CA ASP A 27 15.32 -2.70 3.08
C ASP A 27 14.74 -3.40 1.85
N GLU A 28 15.38 -4.45 1.36
CA GLU A 28 14.89 -5.26 0.25
C GLU A 28 13.61 -6.02 0.62
N VAL A 29 13.54 -6.58 1.84
CA VAL A 29 12.33 -7.24 2.33
C VAL A 29 11.19 -6.22 2.47
N PHE A 30 11.46 -5.02 2.98
CA PHE A 30 10.44 -3.97 3.06
C PHE A 30 9.96 -3.54 1.67
N LYS A 31 10.86 -3.35 0.72
CA LYS A 31 10.51 -3.04 -0.68
C LYS A 31 9.64 -4.13 -1.29
N ASN A 32 10.00 -5.39 -1.13
CA ASN A 32 9.23 -6.51 -1.67
C ASN A 32 7.83 -6.59 -1.05
N ASN A 33 7.72 -6.42 0.28
CA ASN A 33 6.43 -6.39 0.96
C ASN A 33 5.55 -5.24 0.48
N LEU A 34 6.12 -4.03 0.31
CA LEU A 34 5.40 -2.87 -0.20
C LEU A 34 4.99 -3.04 -1.66
N THR A 35 5.83 -3.66 -2.50
CA THR A 35 5.49 -3.93 -3.91
C THR A 35 4.31 -4.91 -4.00
N ASN A 36 4.36 -5.99 -3.22
CA ASN A 36 3.27 -6.96 -3.16
C ASN A 36 1.98 -6.33 -2.61
N ALA A 37 2.10 -5.48 -1.59
CA ALA A 37 0.97 -4.75 -1.04
C ALA A 37 0.36 -3.76 -2.04
N TYR A 38 1.18 -3.05 -2.81
CA TYR A 38 0.73 -2.13 -3.85
C TYR A 38 -0.02 -2.87 -4.96
N GLN A 39 0.55 -3.97 -5.43
CA GLN A 39 -0.11 -4.84 -6.42
C GLN A 39 -1.46 -5.34 -5.89
N TYR A 40 -1.52 -5.78 -4.64
CA TYR A 40 -2.77 -6.22 -4.01
C TYR A 40 -3.83 -5.12 -4.01
N VAL A 41 -3.46 -3.89 -3.64
CA VAL A 41 -4.42 -2.76 -3.61
C VAL A 41 -4.93 -2.49 -5.03
N ILE A 42 -4.04 -2.43 -6.04
CA ILE A 42 -4.44 -2.23 -7.43
C ILE A 42 -5.46 -3.28 -7.89
N GLU A 43 -5.21 -4.56 -7.58
CA GLU A 43 -6.09 -5.66 -7.97
C GLU A 43 -7.50 -5.56 -7.37
N HIS A 44 -7.66 -4.84 -6.26
CA HIS A 44 -8.92 -4.70 -5.52
C HIS A 44 -9.51 -3.30 -5.60
N SER A 45 -8.87 -2.35 -6.29
CA SER A 45 -9.38 -0.99 -6.49
C SER A 45 -9.28 -0.54 -7.95
N ASP A 46 -8.08 -0.13 -8.37
CA ASP A 46 -7.68 0.31 -9.73
C ASP A 46 -6.21 0.75 -9.70
N ASP A 47 -5.61 1.09 -10.85
CA ASP A 47 -4.26 1.68 -10.90
C ASP A 47 -4.25 3.11 -10.33
N PHE A 48 -3.20 3.46 -9.59
CA PHE A 48 -3.02 4.78 -8.99
C PHE A 48 -1.55 5.12 -8.79
N ASP A 49 -1.23 6.42 -8.81
CA ASP A 49 0.12 6.90 -8.50
C ASP A 49 0.31 6.99 -6.98
N ILE A 50 1.02 6.03 -6.39
CA ILE A 50 1.30 5.96 -4.94
C ILE A 50 2.04 7.20 -4.41
N THR A 51 2.71 7.98 -5.27
CA THR A 51 3.39 9.21 -4.85
C THR A 51 2.43 10.38 -4.67
N LYS A 52 1.24 10.31 -5.29
CA LYS A 52 0.23 11.39 -5.31
C LYS A 52 -1.03 11.03 -4.54
N ASP A 53 -1.46 9.77 -4.57
CA ASP A 53 -2.66 9.34 -3.87
C ASP A 53 -2.35 8.90 -2.45
N ARG A 54 -2.65 9.78 -1.49
CA ARG A 54 -2.45 9.51 -0.07
C ARG A 54 -3.31 8.34 0.44
N THR A 55 -4.54 8.19 -0.04
CA THR A 55 -5.44 7.12 0.41
C THR A 55 -4.91 5.78 -0.06
N GLY A 56 -4.58 5.67 -1.34
CA GLY A 56 -3.95 4.47 -1.91
C GLY A 56 -2.64 4.12 -1.20
N LYS A 57 -1.76 5.10 -0.95
CA LYS A 57 -0.51 4.89 -0.20
C LYS A 57 -0.75 4.29 1.19
N MET A 58 -1.72 4.83 1.94
CA MET A 58 -2.02 4.32 3.28
C MET A 58 -2.56 2.89 3.25
N LEU A 59 -3.42 2.55 2.28
CA LEU A 59 -3.91 1.18 2.09
C LEU A 59 -2.75 0.20 1.81
N VAL A 60 -1.76 0.62 1.02
CA VAL A 60 -0.53 -0.18 0.77
C VAL A 60 0.26 -0.37 2.06
N PHE A 61 0.44 0.69 2.84
CA PHE A 61 1.19 0.61 4.09
C PHE A 61 0.50 -0.29 5.11
N ASP A 62 -0.82 -0.18 5.26
CA ASP A 62 -1.58 -1.04 6.16
C ASP A 62 -1.56 -2.49 5.68
N ARG A 63 -1.65 -2.75 4.37
CA ARG A 63 -1.49 -4.11 3.82
C ARG A 63 -0.12 -4.69 4.15
N ALA A 64 0.95 -3.93 3.94
CA ALA A 64 2.31 -4.35 4.24
C ALA A 64 2.54 -4.59 5.74
N ARG A 65 1.94 -3.75 6.59
CA ARG A 65 1.94 -3.94 8.05
C ARG A 65 1.30 -5.27 8.46
N TYR A 66 0.15 -5.62 7.86
CA TYR A 66 -0.53 -6.89 8.13
C TYR A 66 0.29 -8.09 7.65
N VAL A 67 0.99 -7.99 6.50
CA VAL A 67 1.95 -9.03 6.06
C VAL A 67 3.05 -9.23 7.10
N ARG A 68 3.71 -8.16 7.54
CA ARG A 68 4.78 -8.24 8.54
C ARG A 68 4.31 -8.84 9.86
N ALA A 69 3.06 -8.56 10.24
CA ALA A 69 2.45 -9.11 11.44
C ALA A 69 1.96 -10.57 11.29
N ASN A 70 2.20 -11.22 10.14
CA ASN A 70 1.64 -12.54 9.79
C ASN A 70 0.11 -12.62 9.96
N ALA A 71 -0.59 -11.55 9.60
CA ALA A 71 -2.05 -11.40 9.76
C ALA A 71 -2.74 -10.99 8.45
N SER A 72 -2.13 -11.32 7.30
CA SER A 72 -2.51 -10.83 5.98
C SER A 72 -3.99 -11.03 5.61
N GLU A 73 -4.58 -12.12 6.08
CA GLU A 73 -5.96 -12.55 5.89
C GLU A 73 -6.98 -11.61 6.55
N LEU A 74 -6.58 -10.92 7.61
CA LEU A 74 -7.44 -9.96 8.30
C LEU A 74 -7.52 -8.61 7.56
N PHE A 75 -6.55 -8.31 6.69
CA PHE A 75 -6.51 -7.03 6.00
C PHE A 75 -7.76 -6.84 5.12
N TYR A 76 -8.08 -7.84 4.29
CA TYR A 76 -9.22 -7.75 3.39
C TYR A 76 -10.51 -7.52 4.16
N GLN A 77 -10.72 -8.26 5.26
CA GLN A 77 -11.93 -8.11 6.09
C GLN A 77 -12.04 -6.70 6.69
N ASN A 78 -10.92 -6.14 7.16
CA ASN A 78 -10.90 -4.86 7.86
C ASN A 78 -10.97 -3.66 6.93
N PHE A 79 -10.45 -3.76 5.70
CA PHE A 79 -10.30 -2.64 4.76
C PHE A 79 -11.11 -2.79 3.47
N LEU A 80 -11.96 -3.82 3.34
CA LEU A 80 -12.84 -3.97 2.17
C LEU A 80 -13.70 -2.71 1.88
N PRO A 81 -14.32 -2.05 2.88
CA PRO A 81 -15.06 -0.81 2.63
C PRO A 81 -14.16 0.30 2.04
N ASP A 82 -12.95 0.47 2.57
CA ASP A 82 -11.99 1.46 2.11
C ASP A 82 -11.46 1.16 0.71
N LEU A 83 -11.15 -0.11 0.40
CA LEU A 83 -10.74 -0.56 -0.93
C LEU A 83 -11.82 -0.28 -1.97
N ASN A 84 -13.07 -0.62 -1.67
CA ASN A 84 -14.20 -0.37 -2.56
C ASN A 84 -14.42 1.14 -2.77
N SER A 85 -14.43 1.92 -1.68
CA SER A 85 -14.58 3.38 -1.74
C SER A 85 -13.47 4.01 -2.58
N PHE A 86 -12.24 3.55 -2.41
CA PHE A 86 -11.09 4.01 -3.16
C PHE A 86 -11.19 3.65 -4.65
N GLY A 87 -11.57 2.41 -4.98
CA GLY A 87 -11.82 1.99 -6.37
C GLY A 87 -12.90 2.84 -7.05
N PHE A 88 -14.02 3.10 -6.37
CA PHE A 88 -15.07 3.98 -6.90
C PHE A 88 -14.58 5.40 -7.16
N LYS A 89 -13.78 5.97 -6.24
CA LYS A 89 -13.16 7.29 -6.41
C LYS A 89 -12.31 7.33 -7.68
N LEU A 90 -11.41 6.36 -7.86
CA LEU A 90 -10.52 6.29 -9.02
C LEU A 90 -11.31 6.16 -10.33
N ALA A 91 -12.37 5.34 -10.34
CA ALA A 91 -13.24 5.19 -11.50
C ALA A 91 -13.91 6.52 -11.90
N MET A 92 -14.45 7.29 -10.94
CA MET A 92 -15.05 8.60 -11.23
C MET A 92 -14.05 9.63 -11.76
N GLU A 93 -12.82 9.64 -11.21
CA GLU A 93 -11.75 10.55 -11.66
C GLU A 93 -11.32 10.24 -13.11
N ARG A 94 -11.28 8.96 -13.48
CA ARG A 94 -11.02 8.53 -14.86
C ARG A 94 -12.13 8.96 -15.81
N ASP A 95 -13.39 8.74 -15.45
CA ASP A 95 -14.53 9.10 -16.32
C ASP A 95 -14.61 10.62 -16.54
N THR A 96 -14.29 11.41 -15.50
CA THR A 96 -14.26 12.88 -15.58
C THR A 96 -13.07 13.39 -16.41
N SER A 97 -11.93 12.70 -16.39
CA SER A 97 -10.75 13.09 -17.18
C SER A 97 -10.79 12.61 -18.63
N ALA A 98 -11.68 11.67 -18.97
CA ALA A 98 -11.93 11.19 -20.32
C ALA A 98 -13.01 12.00 -21.07
N SER A 99 -13.73 12.90 -20.37
CA SER A 99 -14.79 13.76 -20.91
C SER A 99 -14.31 15.19 -21.18
#